data_AF-A0A8S3JCK8-F1
#
_entry.id   AF-A0A8S3JCK8-F1
#
_cell.length_a   1.000
_cell.length_b   1.000
_cell.length_c   1.000
_cell.angle_alpha   90.00
_cell.angle_beta   90.00
_cell.angle_gamma   90.00
#
_symmetry.space_group_name_H-M   'P 1'
#
loop_
_entity.id
_entity.type
_entity.pdbx_description
1 polymer ?
#
loop_
_entity_poly.entity_id
_entity_poly.type
_entity_poly.pdbx_seq_one_letter_code
_entity_poly.pdbx_strand_id
1 'polypeptide(L)'
;SEIGDATKVKVFGRGLKEGYANQVNDFTVVTRDAGYGGLSLSIEGPSKADIECHDNEDGSCLVTYRPTEPGVYIVNVKFADKHVPGSPFTVSVDGHGSSRLRESIIRERRAVDMTHIGSQCELSLKIPGTSAFDMSAYVTSPTGRLENCEIV
;
A
#
# COMPACT_ATOMS: atom_id res chain seq x y z
N SER A 1 -2.52 -39.08 19.13
CA SER A 1 -2.54 -37.61 19.13
C SER A 1 -3.43 -37.17 17.98
N GLU A 2 -4.60 -36.62 18.27
CA GLU A 2 -5.47 -36.08 17.22
C GLU A 2 -4.77 -34.86 16.62
N ILE A 3 -4.38 -34.97 15.35
CA ILE A 3 -3.84 -33.86 14.57
C ILE A 3 -5.01 -32.93 14.29
N GLY A 4 -4.87 -31.64 14.61
CA GLY A 4 -5.93 -30.67 14.42
C GLY A 4 -6.44 -30.59 12.97
N ASP A 5 -7.73 -30.29 12.82
CA ASP A 5 -8.46 -30.25 11.56
C ASP A 5 -8.55 -28.82 11.02
N ALA A 6 -7.74 -28.53 9.98
CA ALA A 6 -7.73 -27.22 9.33
C ALA A 6 -9.07 -26.81 8.71
N THR A 7 -9.95 -27.77 8.36
CA THR A 7 -11.25 -27.47 7.75
C THR A 7 -12.24 -26.83 8.74
N LYS A 8 -11.98 -26.99 10.04
CA LYS A 8 -12.79 -26.40 11.12
C LYS A 8 -12.31 -25.00 11.50
N VAL A 9 -11.16 -24.55 11.00
CA VAL A 9 -10.67 -23.19 11.20
C VAL A 9 -11.50 -22.22 10.38
N LYS A 10 -11.95 -21.14 11.02
CA LYS A 10 -12.68 -20.06 10.35
C LYS A 10 -11.81 -18.81 10.33
N VAL A 11 -11.70 -18.18 9.17
CA VAL A 11 -10.92 -16.96 9.01
C VAL A 11 -11.84 -15.90 8.41
N PHE A 12 -11.94 -14.75 9.08
CA PHE A 12 -12.79 -13.65 8.64
C PHE A 12 -12.24 -12.32 9.13
N GLY A 13 -12.48 -11.25 8.37
CA GLY A 13 -11.94 -9.93 8.67
C GLY A 13 -11.84 -9.10 7.38
N ARG A 14 -11.77 -7.78 7.53
CA ARG A 14 -11.62 -6.89 6.38
C ARG A 14 -10.25 -7.04 5.73
N GLY A 15 -9.21 -7.26 6.54
CA GLY A 15 -7.83 -7.49 6.11
C GLY A 15 -7.59 -8.78 5.30
N LEU A 16 -8.62 -9.56 4.98
CA LEU A 16 -8.54 -10.69 4.04
C LEU A 16 -9.06 -10.35 2.64
N LYS A 17 -9.57 -9.13 2.44
CA LYS A 17 -10.12 -8.65 1.15
C LYS A 17 -9.53 -7.31 0.76
N GLU A 18 -9.53 -6.37 1.69
CA GLU A 18 -9.09 -4.99 1.48
C GLU A 18 -8.24 -4.51 2.65
N GLY A 19 -7.28 -3.65 2.36
CA GLY A 19 -6.46 -3.02 3.38
C GLY A 19 -5.89 -1.68 2.93
N TYR A 20 -5.21 -1.00 3.85
CA TYR A 20 -4.55 0.27 3.59
C TYR A 20 -3.06 0.21 3.92
N ALA A 21 -2.24 0.75 3.02
CA ALA A 21 -0.81 0.92 3.25
C ALA A 21 -0.56 1.88 4.41
N ASN A 22 0.47 1.59 5.22
CA ASN A 22 0.86 2.32 6.42
C ASN A 22 -0.22 2.36 7.53
N GLN A 23 -1.23 1.50 7.45
CA GLN A 23 -2.25 1.31 8.49
C GLN A 23 -2.21 -0.11 9.02
N VAL A 24 -2.76 -0.29 10.22
CA VAL A 24 -2.97 -1.62 10.79
C VAL A 24 -4.20 -2.22 10.12
N ASN A 25 -4.02 -3.36 9.49
CA ASN A 25 -5.08 -4.16 8.90
C ASN A 25 -5.23 -5.43 9.73
N ASP A 26 -6.45 -5.86 9.98
CA ASP A 26 -6.70 -6.98 10.88
C ASP A 26 -7.67 -8.00 10.30
N PHE A 27 -7.49 -9.24 10.77
CA PHE A 27 -8.43 -10.32 10.58
C PHE A 27 -8.40 -11.28 11.76
N THR A 28 -9.49 -12.01 11.95
CA THR A 28 -9.67 -12.96 13.04
C THR A 28 -9.60 -14.39 12.51
N VAL A 29 -8.89 -15.24 13.25
CA VAL A 29 -8.78 -16.68 13.01
C VAL A 29 -9.38 -17.41 14.21
N VAL A 30 -10.41 -18.20 13.99
CA VAL A 30 -11.07 -19.01 15.03
C VAL A 30 -10.64 -20.46 14.87
N THR A 31 -9.96 -20.99 15.89
CA THR A 31 -9.41 -22.37 15.91
C THR A 31 -10.09 -23.26 16.95
N ARG A 32 -11.09 -22.76 17.67
CA ARG A 32 -11.76 -23.48 18.78
C ARG A 32 -12.21 -24.91 18.46
N ASP A 33 -12.74 -25.13 17.26
CA ASP A 33 -13.26 -26.44 16.84
C ASP A 33 -12.20 -27.30 16.12
N ALA A 34 -11.04 -26.73 15.81
CA ALA A 34 -9.99 -27.37 15.01
C ALA A 34 -9.09 -28.32 15.81
N GLY A 35 -9.07 -28.23 17.15
CA GLY A 35 -8.25 -29.08 18.01
C GLY A 35 -6.81 -28.57 18.15
N TYR A 36 -5.87 -29.46 18.48
CA TYR A 36 -4.47 -29.10 18.72
C TYR A 36 -3.66 -29.07 17.43
N GLY A 37 -3.08 -27.91 17.10
CA GLY A 37 -2.25 -27.73 15.92
C GLY A 37 -1.53 -26.37 15.92
N GLY A 38 -0.40 -26.29 15.22
CA GLY A 38 0.31 -25.03 15.01
C GLY A 38 -0.38 -24.19 13.92
N LEU A 39 -0.56 -22.89 14.18
CA LEU A 39 -1.00 -21.92 13.18
C LEU A 39 0.23 -21.30 12.51
N SER A 40 0.24 -21.26 11.18
CA SER A 40 1.30 -20.63 10.39
C SER A 40 0.70 -19.60 9.45
N LEU A 41 1.25 -18.39 9.48
CA LEU A 41 0.80 -17.23 8.72
C LEU A 41 1.96 -16.70 7.89
N SER A 42 1.74 -16.50 6.59
CA SER A 42 2.68 -15.76 5.75
C SER A 42 1.95 -14.78 4.85
N ILE A 43 2.56 -13.62 4.64
CA ILE A 43 2.04 -12.58 3.76
C ILE A 43 3.10 -12.32 2.69
N GLU A 44 2.73 -12.52 1.43
CA GLU A 44 3.56 -12.31 0.26
C GLU A 44 2.98 -11.15 -0.55
N GLY A 45 3.82 -10.22 -1.00
CA GLY A 45 3.35 -9.03 -1.72
C GLY A 45 4.49 -8.09 -2.08
N PRO A 46 4.15 -6.86 -2.54
CA PRO A 46 5.14 -5.87 -2.97
C PRO A 46 6.07 -5.42 -1.84
N SER A 47 5.60 -5.41 -0.59
CA SER A 47 6.42 -5.12 0.59
C SER A 47 6.35 -6.22 1.63
N LYS A 48 7.35 -6.27 2.53
CA LYS A 48 7.23 -7.06 3.76
C LYS A 48 6.24 -6.35 4.69
N ALA A 49 5.26 -7.08 5.21
CA ALA A 49 4.35 -6.60 6.24
C ALA A 49 4.77 -7.17 7.59
N ASP A 50 4.79 -6.33 8.62
CA ASP A 50 4.94 -6.79 9.99
C ASP A 50 3.63 -7.43 10.43
N ILE A 51 3.71 -8.66 10.97
CA ILE A 51 2.55 -9.44 11.40
C ILE A 51 2.63 -9.60 12.91
N GLU A 52 1.55 -9.23 13.59
CA GLU A 52 1.36 -9.47 15.01
C GLU A 52 0.15 -10.38 15.22
N CYS A 53 0.26 -11.30 16.17
CA CYS A 53 -0.81 -12.20 16.54
C CYS A 53 -1.14 -12.03 18.02
N HIS A 54 -2.40 -11.76 18.31
CA HIS A 54 -2.95 -11.66 19.65
C HIS A 54 -3.95 -12.78 19.86
N ASP A 55 -3.69 -13.65 20.82
CA ASP A 55 -4.66 -14.65 21.27
C ASP A 55 -5.66 -13.99 22.24
N ASN A 56 -6.95 -14.13 21.98
CA ASN A 56 -8.00 -13.56 22.84
C ASN A 56 -8.42 -14.53 23.97
N GLU A 57 -7.78 -15.69 24.09
CA GLU A 57 -8.07 -16.72 25.12
C GLU A 57 -9.50 -17.28 25.09
N ASP A 58 -10.28 -16.95 24.05
CA ASP A 58 -11.64 -17.43 23.80
C ASP A 58 -11.71 -18.48 22.67
N GLY A 59 -10.54 -18.86 22.13
CA GLY A 59 -10.39 -19.72 20.96
C GLY A 59 -10.37 -18.97 19.62
N SER A 60 -10.24 -17.63 19.67
CA SER A 60 -9.96 -16.77 18.53
C SER A 60 -8.61 -16.06 18.66
N CYS A 61 -7.92 -15.92 17.54
CA CYS A 61 -6.68 -15.15 17.41
C CYS A 61 -6.93 -13.95 16.50
N LEU A 62 -6.67 -12.76 17.00
CA LEU A 62 -6.61 -11.54 16.18
C LEU A 62 -5.23 -11.46 15.54
N VAL A 63 -5.20 -11.39 14.21
CA VAL A 63 -3.98 -11.18 13.44
C VAL A 63 -4.03 -9.78 12.88
N THR A 64 -3.00 -8.99 13.17
CA THR A 64 -2.81 -7.66 12.61
C THR A 64 -1.58 -7.65 11.71
N TYR A 65 -1.64 -6.89 10.63
CA TYR A 65 -0.50 -6.69 9.75
C TYR A 65 -0.46 -5.25 9.21
N ARG A 66 0.76 -4.75 8.98
CA ARG A 66 1.00 -3.40 8.48
C ARG A 66 1.84 -3.43 7.20
N PRO A 67 1.21 -3.38 6.01
CA PRO A 67 1.94 -3.24 4.74
C PRO A 67 2.41 -1.80 4.55
N THR A 68 3.56 -1.60 3.90
CA THR A 68 4.13 -0.25 3.64
C THR A 68 3.88 0.24 2.22
N GLU A 69 3.57 -0.66 1.29
CA GLU A 69 3.26 -0.36 -0.10
C GLU A 69 1.84 -0.80 -0.48
N PRO A 70 1.15 -0.05 -1.37
CA PRO A 70 -0.10 -0.50 -1.95
C PRO A 70 0.17 -1.56 -3.02
N GLY A 71 -0.80 -2.46 -3.20
CA GLY A 71 -0.74 -3.52 -4.20
C GLY A 71 -1.50 -4.76 -3.77
N VAL A 72 -1.29 -5.85 -4.50
CA VAL A 72 -1.95 -7.13 -4.23
C VAL A 72 -1.06 -7.97 -3.31
N TYR A 73 -1.61 -8.37 -2.18
CA TYR A 73 -0.98 -9.23 -1.19
C TYR A 73 -1.68 -10.59 -1.14
N ILE A 74 -0.90 -11.63 -0.88
CA ILE A 74 -1.35 -13.01 -0.74
C ILE A 74 -1.12 -13.43 0.71
N VAL A 75 -2.20 -13.67 1.44
CA VAL A 75 -2.17 -14.12 2.83
C VAL A 75 -2.38 -15.64 2.87
N ASN A 76 -1.35 -16.36 3.27
CA ASN A 76 -1.39 -17.79 3.51
C ASN A 76 -1.70 -18.06 4.99
N VAL A 77 -2.71 -18.88 5.23
CA VAL A 77 -3.11 -19.31 6.56
C VAL A 77 -3.13 -20.82 6.57
N LYS A 78 -2.24 -21.42 7.36
CA LYS A 78 -2.11 -22.87 7.51
C LYS A 78 -2.32 -23.26 8.96
N PHE A 79 -2.97 -24.39 9.17
CA PHE A 79 -3.17 -25.01 10.47
C PHE A 79 -2.73 -26.46 10.41
N ALA A 80 -1.84 -26.88 11.32
CA ALA A 80 -1.21 -28.20 11.29
C ALA A 80 -0.63 -28.55 9.90
N ASP A 81 0.13 -27.62 9.32
CA ASP A 81 0.74 -27.69 7.98
C ASP A 81 -0.23 -27.81 6.78
N LYS A 82 -1.53 -27.61 7.00
CA LYS A 82 -2.57 -27.65 5.96
C LYS A 82 -3.23 -26.29 5.76
N HIS A 83 -3.55 -25.92 4.52
CA HIS A 83 -4.30 -24.70 4.24
C HIS A 83 -5.71 -24.78 4.84
N VAL A 84 -6.13 -23.69 5.47
CA VAL A 84 -7.50 -23.53 5.95
C VAL A 84 -8.43 -23.15 4.78
N PRO A 85 -9.75 -23.37 4.92
CA PRO A 85 -10.71 -22.96 3.90
C PRO A 85 -10.57 -21.48 3.54
N GLY A 86 -10.41 -21.19 2.25
CA GLY A 86 -10.24 -19.84 1.72
C GLY A 86 -8.78 -19.38 1.58
N SER A 87 -7.81 -20.10 2.17
CA SER A 87 -6.39 -19.83 1.92
C SER A 87 -5.93 -20.43 0.59
N PRO A 88 -5.09 -19.72 -0.20
CA PRO A 88 -4.58 -18.37 0.04
C PRO A 88 -5.61 -17.26 -0.21
N PHE A 89 -5.60 -16.22 0.64
CA PHE A 89 -6.47 -15.06 0.50
C PHE A 89 -5.76 -13.98 -0.31
N THR A 90 -6.46 -13.41 -1.29
CA THR A 90 -5.95 -12.28 -2.07
C THR A 90 -6.51 -10.98 -1.50
N VAL A 91 -5.61 -10.10 -1.08
CA VAL A 91 -5.94 -8.84 -0.41
C VAL A 91 -5.47 -7.67 -1.26
N SER A 92 -6.38 -6.76 -1.57
CA SER A 92 -6.05 -5.51 -2.26
C SER A 92 -5.72 -4.44 -1.23
N VAL A 93 -4.47 -4.02 -1.15
CA VAL A 93 -4.03 -2.94 -0.28
C VAL A 93 -3.99 -1.65 -1.08
N ASP A 94 -4.82 -0.69 -0.69
CA ASP A 94 -4.90 0.63 -1.31
C ASP A 94 -4.19 1.69 -0.46
N GLY A 95 -4.09 2.92 -0.98
CA GLY A 95 -3.52 4.07 -0.31
C GLY A 95 -2.25 4.59 -0.96
N HIS A 96 -1.79 5.73 -0.44
CA HIS A 96 -0.51 6.30 -0.86
C HIS A 96 0.61 5.49 -0.22
N GLY A 97 1.36 4.74 -1.04
CA GLY A 97 2.59 4.10 -0.59
C GLY A 97 3.58 5.12 -0.02
N SER A 98 4.59 4.65 0.71
CA SER A 98 5.62 5.51 1.30
C SER A 98 6.35 6.41 0.28
N SER A 99 6.24 6.14 -1.02
CA SER A 99 6.80 6.96 -2.09
C SER A 99 5.70 7.40 -3.06
N ARG A 100 5.08 8.53 -2.73
CA ARG A 100 4.57 9.57 -3.65
C ARG A 100 3.96 10.68 -2.80
N LEU A 101 4.82 11.49 -2.20
CA LEU A 101 4.50 12.89 -1.93
C LEU A 101 4.22 13.53 -3.29
N ARG A 102 2.97 13.45 -3.77
CA ARG A 102 2.49 14.36 -4.81
C ARG A 102 2.30 15.72 -4.14
N GLU A 103 3.40 16.39 -3.85
CA GLU A 103 3.36 17.79 -3.47
C GLU A 103 3.02 18.61 -4.71
N SER A 104 1.78 19.07 -4.81
CA SER A 104 1.40 20.08 -5.80
C SER A 104 1.88 21.44 -5.30
N ILE A 105 3.06 21.88 -5.74
CA ILE A 105 3.54 23.24 -5.48
C ILE A 105 3.06 24.14 -6.62
N ILE A 106 2.06 24.99 -6.36
CA ILE A 106 1.64 26.04 -7.29
C ILE A 106 2.43 27.30 -6.94
N ARG A 107 3.39 27.69 -7.78
CA ARG A 107 4.15 28.95 -7.63
C ARG A 107 3.76 29.91 -8.75
N GLU A 108 2.92 30.88 -8.42
CA GLU A 108 2.59 31.98 -9.34
C GLU A 108 3.67 33.07 -9.29
N ARG A 109 4.28 33.37 -10.43
CA ARG A 109 5.13 34.57 -10.60
C ARG A 109 4.44 35.47 -11.61
N ARG A 110 4.11 36.70 -11.23
CA ARG A 110 3.67 37.71 -12.20
C ARG A 110 4.83 37.98 -13.17
N ALA A 111 4.63 37.67 -14.44
CA ALA A 111 5.54 38.13 -15.49
C ALA A 111 5.45 39.66 -15.59
N VAL A 112 6.57 40.31 -15.92
CA VAL A 112 6.61 41.75 -16.17
C VAL A 112 5.94 42.02 -17.53
N ASP A 113 5.22 43.14 -17.65
CA ASP A 113 4.27 43.44 -18.76
C ASP A 113 4.84 43.38 -20.19
N MET A 114 6.16 43.34 -20.37
CA MET A 114 6.80 43.16 -21.67
C MET A 114 7.99 42.21 -21.56
N THR A 115 7.78 40.93 -21.89
CA THR A 115 8.86 40.05 -22.33
C THR A 115 8.94 40.12 -23.86
N HIS A 116 10.12 40.39 -24.40
CA HIS A 116 10.32 40.29 -25.86
C HIS A 116 10.25 38.82 -26.28
N ILE A 117 9.61 38.54 -27.42
CA ILE A 117 9.57 37.19 -28.02
C ILE A 117 11.01 36.64 -28.09
N GLY A 118 11.26 35.48 -27.47
CA GLY A 118 12.60 34.89 -27.34
C GLY A 118 13.31 35.13 -26.00
N SER A 119 12.68 35.85 -25.07
CA SER A 119 13.18 35.98 -23.70
C SER A 119 13.03 34.65 -22.97
N GLN A 120 14.12 34.11 -22.44
CA GLN A 120 14.09 32.91 -21.60
C GLN A 120 13.58 33.27 -20.21
N CYS A 121 12.58 32.53 -19.73
CA CYS A 121 12.15 32.60 -18.34
C CYS A 121 12.67 31.37 -17.60
N GLU A 122 13.61 31.57 -16.70
CA GLU A 122 14.10 30.52 -15.83
C GLU A 122 13.21 30.40 -14.59
N LEU A 123 12.78 29.17 -14.30
CA LEU A 123 12.01 28.81 -13.11
C LEU A 123 12.81 27.80 -12.29
N SER A 124 13.45 28.26 -11.22
CA SER A 124 14.17 27.37 -10.31
C SER A 124 13.22 26.80 -9.25
N LEU A 125 12.99 25.49 -9.30
CA LEU A 125 12.20 24.73 -8.32
C LEU A 125 13.14 23.77 -7.59
N LYS A 126 13.16 23.83 -6.25
CA LYS A 126 13.90 22.87 -5.42
C LYS A 126 12.91 21.99 -4.70
N ILE A 127 12.72 20.78 -5.21
CA ILE A 127 11.83 19.78 -4.61
C ILE A 127 12.70 18.75 -3.88
N PRO A 128 12.68 18.70 -2.54
CA PRO A 128 13.46 17.74 -1.78
C PRO A 128 13.08 16.30 -2.15
N GLY A 129 14.07 15.42 -2.32
CA GLY A 129 13.82 13.99 -2.53
C GLY A 129 13.24 13.60 -3.90
N THR A 130 13.22 14.51 -4.88
CA THR A 130 12.72 14.23 -6.23
C THR A 130 13.86 14.26 -7.26
N SER A 131 13.89 13.27 -8.17
CA SER A 131 14.83 13.23 -9.29
C SER A 131 14.28 14.00 -10.49
N ALA A 132 15.15 14.60 -11.32
CA ALA A 132 14.74 15.25 -12.57
C ALA A 132 13.99 14.30 -13.52
N PHE A 133 14.29 13.00 -13.45
CA PHE A 133 13.63 11.95 -14.23
C PHE A 133 12.19 11.66 -13.79
N ASP A 134 11.80 12.08 -12.59
CA ASP A 134 10.44 11.88 -12.04
C ASP A 134 9.53 13.10 -12.27
N MET A 135 10.04 14.13 -12.96
CA MET A 135 9.34 15.40 -13.17
C MET A 135 8.84 15.53 -14.61
N SER A 136 7.70 16.21 -14.78
CA SER A 136 7.20 16.65 -16.08
C SER A 136 6.84 18.13 -15.97
N ALA A 137 7.19 18.91 -16.99
CA ALA A 137 7.04 20.36 -17.00
C ALA A 137 6.33 20.81 -18.28
N TYR A 138 5.35 21.69 -18.11
CA TYR A 138 4.54 22.24 -19.20
C TYR A 138 4.29 23.72 -18.97
N VAL A 139 4.22 24.49 -20.06
CA VAL A 139 3.76 25.88 -20.07
C VAL A 139 2.48 25.97 -20.89
N THR A 140 1.51 26.74 -20.41
CA THR A 140 0.29 27.05 -21.15
C THR A 140 0.39 28.47 -21.68
N SER A 141 0.32 28.65 -23.00
CA SER A 141 0.31 29.96 -23.63
C SER A 141 -1.01 30.70 -23.35
N PRO A 142 -1.09 32.03 -23.58
CA PRO A 142 -2.34 32.78 -23.46
C PRO A 142 -3.46 32.27 -24.38
N THR A 143 -3.12 31.56 -25.46
CA THR A 143 -4.08 30.92 -26.36
C THR A 143 -4.57 29.56 -25.85
N GLY A 144 -4.16 29.16 -24.64
CA GLY A 144 -4.50 27.86 -24.03
C GLY A 144 -3.70 26.68 -24.60
N ARG A 145 -2.65 26.94 -25.40
CA ARG A 145 -1.84 25.86 -25.97
C ARG A 145 -0.82 25.39 -24.95
N LEU A 146 -0.82 24.08 -24.70
CA LEU A 146 0.17 23.42 -23.85
C LEU A 146 1.44 23.13 -24.65
N GLU A 147 2.59 23.55 -24.12
CA GLU A 147 3.91 23.33 -24.69
C GLU A 147 4.80 22.63 -23.65
N ASN A 148 5.57 21.63 -24.10
CA ASN A 148 6.51 20.90 -23.23
C ASN A 148 7.72 21.78 -22.89
N CYS A 149 8.19 21.66 -21.65
CA CYS A 149 9.41 22.35 -21.20
C CYS A 149 10.56 21.37 -21.07
N GLU A 150 11.77 21.88 -21.29
CA GLU A 150 13.01 21.17 -20.96
C GLU A 150 13.28 21.30 -19.45
N ILE A 151 13.60 20.19 -18.81
CA ILE A 151 14.01 20.13 -17.40
C ILE A 151 15.51 19.84 -17.40
N VAL A 152 16.30 20.78 -16.88
CA VAL A 152 17.78 20.72 -16.83
C VAL A 152 18.23 20.59 -15.39
#